data_AF-A0A5E5QNQ8-F1
#
_entry.id   AF-A0A5E5QNQ8-F1
#
_cell.length_a   1.000
_cell.length_b   1.000
_cell.length_c   1.000
_cell.angle_alpha   90.00
_cell.angle_beta   90.00
_cell.angle_gamma   90.00
#
_symmetry.space_group_name_H-M   'P 1'
#
loop_
_entity.id
_entity.type
_entity.pdbx_description
1 polymer ?
#
loop_
_entity_poly.entity_id
_entity_poly.type
_entity_poly.pdbx_seq_one_letter_code
_entity_poly.pdbx_strand_id
1 'polypeptide(L)' 'MNTLEFYQQTYTYDIGNNLTALSHQANSNTWQQTLT' A
#
# COMPACT_ATOMS: atom_id res chain seq x y z
N MET A 1 17.14 -16.35 -8.64
CA MET A 1 15.82 -16.78 -8.15
C MET A 1 15.15 -15.56 -7.56
N ASN A 2 14.08 -15.06 -8.20
CA ASN A 2 13.33 -13.91 -7.70
C ASN A 2 12.39 -14.46 -6.62
N THR A 3 12.75 -14.32 -5.34
CA THR A 3 11.89 -14.72 -4.23
C THR A 3 10.71 -13.77 -4.20
N LEU A 4 9.59 -14.19 -4.79
CA LEU A 4 8.31 -13.53 -4.58
C LEU A 4 8.01 -13.62 -3.08
N GLU A 5 8.17 -12.51 -2.38
CA GLU A 5 7.77 -12.38 -1.00
C GLU A 5 6.28 -12.04 -0.93
N PHE A 6 5.61 -12.56 0.10
CA PHE A 6 4.25 -12.16 0.40
C PHE A 6 4.24 -10.71 0.88
N TYR A 7 3.26 -9.96 0.40
CA TYR A 7 3.01 -8.59 0.83
C TYR A 7 1.51 -8.35 0.97
N GLN A 8 1.16 -7.33 1.75
CA GLN A 8 -0.20 -6.80 1.83
C GLN A 8 -0.21 -5.36 1.31
N GLN A 9 -1.20 -5.06 0.47
CA GLN A 9 -1.56 -3.69 0.10
C GLN A 9 -2.80 -3.26 0.86
N THR A 10 -2.80 -2.02 1.32
CA THR A 10 -4.00 -1.36 1.82
C THR A 10 -4.25 -0.08 1.03
N TYR A 11 -5.50 0.11 0.61
CA TYR A 11 -5.98 1.29 -0.08
C TYR A 11 -7.02 1.97 0.80
N THR A 12 -6.82 3.26 1.07
CA THR A 12 -7.75 4.06 1.87
C THR A 12 -8.50 5.02 0.97
N TYR A 13 -9.82 5.04 1.10
CA TYR A 13 -10.70 5.90 0.32
C TYR A 13 -11.42 6.89 1.25
N ASP A 14 -11.68 8.10 0.75
CA ASP A 14 -12.54 9.07 1.44
C ASP A 14 -14.04 8.78 1.21
N ILE A 15 -14.91 9.62 1.77
CA ILE A 15 -16.37 9.55 1.64
C ILE A 15 -16.82 9.72 0.17
N GLY A 16 -16.01 10.38 -0.66
CA GLY A 16 -16.25 10.60 -2.08
C GLY A 16 -15.74 9.48 -3.00
N ASN A 17 -15.28 8.35 -2.44
CA ASN A 17 -14.62 7.25 -3.19
C ASN A 17 -13.28 7.65 -3.84
N ASN A 18 -12.61 8.69 -3.38
CA ASN A 18 -11.27 9.04 -3.86
C ASN A 18 -10.23 8.28 -3.06
N LEU A 19 -9.21 7.75 -3.74
CA LEU A 19 -8.07 7.11 -3.09
C LEU A 19 -7.20 8.18 -2.41
N THR A 20 -7.06 8.09 -1.09
CA THR A 20 -6.31 9.06 -0.27
C THR A 20 -5.00 8.52 0.27
N ALA A 21 -4.86 7.20 0.38
CA ALA A 21 -3.61 6.59 0.81
C ALA A 21 -3.37 5.22 0.19
N LEU A 22 -2.09 4.95 -0.07
CA LEU A 22 -1.58 3.62 -0.41
C LEU A 22 -0.57 3.20 0.66
N SER A 23 -0.69 1.95 1.10
CA SER A 23 0.29 1.31 1.96
C SER A 23 0.69 -0.03 1.38
N HIS A 24 1.99 -0.30 1.45
CA HIS A 24 2.60 -1.58 1.10
C HIS A 24 3.40 -2.09 2.28
N GLN A 25 3.10 -3.32 2.66
CA GLN A 25 3.81 -4.01 3.72
C GLN A 25 4.30 -5.36 3.20
N ALA A 26 5.61 -5.46 3.03
CA ALA A 26 6.33 -6.71 2.82
C ALA A 26 7.31 -6.93 3.98
N ASN A 27 7.94 -8.11 4.03
CA ASN A 27 8.95 -8.39 5.06
C ASN A 27 10.24 -7.60 4.81
N SER A 28 10.56 -7.33 3.55
CA SER A 28 11.76 -6.58 3.15
C SER A 28 11.60 -5.06 3.25
N ASN A 29 10.39 -4.55 3.05
CA ASN A 29 10.14 -3.12 2.89
C ASN A 29 8.71 -2.75 3.29
N THR A 30 8.59 -1.56 3.88
CA THR A 30 7.32 -0.91 4.13
C THR A 30 7.35 0.47 3.50
N TRP A 31 6.33 0.79 2.72
CA TRP A 31 6.16 2.15 2.18
C TRP A 31 4.71 2.59 2.29
N GLN A 32 4.55 3.89 2.52
CA GLN A 32 3.25 4.55 2.58
C GLN A 32 3.31 5.84 1.77
N GLN A 33 2.22 6.12 1.06
CA GLN A 33 2.05 7.37 0.33
C GLN A 33 0.66 7.93 0.64
N THR A 34 0.62 9.21 1.01
CA THR A 34 -0.61 9.99 1.11
C THR A 34 -0.78 10.79 -0.18
N LEU A 35 -1.97 10.73 -0.76
CA LEU A 35 -2.35 11.48 -1.95
C LEU A 35 -3.14 12.73 -1.48
N THR A 36 -2.62 13.91 -1.78
CA THR A 36 -3.23 15.22 -1.49
C THR A 36 -3.69 15.89 -2.77
#